data_AF-A0A1J4JJQ2-F1
#
_entry.id   AF-A0A1J4JJQ2-F1
#
_cell.length_a   1.000
_cell.length_b   1.000
_cell.length_c   1.000
_cell.angle_alpha   90.00
_cell.angle_beta   90.00
_cell.angle_gamma   90.00
#
_symmetry.space_group_name_H-M   'P 1'
#
loop_
_entity.id
_entity.type
_entity.pdbx_description
1 polymer ?
#
loop_
_entity_poly.entity_id
_entity_poly.type
_entity_poly.pdbx_seq_one_letter_code
_entity_poly.pdbx_strand_id
1 'polypeptide(L)'
;MTLQQWSKFNFLYPRLLKFQEVRVKGAGKMLRDDDEFTVAWNNLRANSVDSMLKNLESAQSFNEFLEWMKKLSEIVQDPRCLWNILHTEVQPSLKVTLEQSREIASKFFTPEMLFEFGLESFLSSGLCDFTNISNEDELIDIFYATAGYMRACNLDSKYEVKAHSFIEFVKRLLLVYTTLPDFDAHRFVWLVEGIHDHLHIETGSLKAICESVLNDFSSKDEGCNYLSRLHKMCIISTSPFLQQFPMLKNSINSIFAKVVQEQRKFVHKYIFGCFVNCLWDGPTEPSLSDPLQEWRLFIINLGARIKEKSELPPLLLVDIIDDSLSYFTGYYGEVQPSKERAVNLRMDIFEVVKVCIEYYPGKIGTETLKKIWYLLYIVAVSGATDEQLNDVKHKTSPQANTPFLGLNQDGKDFEDYQLALSYLSQIFEAEFEAFPAMVEFVRKNYNGEGGENQDAE
;
A
#
# COMPACT_ATOMS: atom_id res chain seq x y z
N MET A 1 1.48 -16.84 -61.37
CA MET A 1 2.58 -16.04 -61.96
C MET A 1 3.87 -16.81 -61.75
N THR A 2 4.64 -17.12 -62.79
CA THR A 2 5.90 -17.87 -62.64
C THR A 2 7.09 -16.95 -62.35
N LEU A 3 8.18 -17.50 -61.79
CA LEU A 3 9.43 -16.76 -61.53
C LEU A 3 9.96 -15.99 -62.75
N GLN A 4 9.82 -16.56 -63.95
CA GLN A 4 10.25 -15.91 -65.21
C GLN A 4 9.33 -14.77 -65.66
N GLN A 5 8.06 -14.77 -65.27
CA GLN A 5 7.10 -13.71 -65.57
C GLN A 5 7.21 -12.54 -64.58
N TRP A 6 7.76 -12.78 -63.39
CA TRP A 6 7.96 -11.76 -62.36
C TRP A 6 8.84 -10.61 -62.83
N SER A 7 9.95 -10.88 -63.53
CA SER A 7 10.86 -9.82 -63.99
C SER A 7 10.19 -8.82 -64.94
N LYS A 8 9.33 -9.32 -65.84
CA LYS A 8 8.53 -8.49 -66.75
C LYS A 8 7.44 -7.71 -66.00
N PHE A 9 6.77 -8.37 -65.05
CA PHE A 9 5.78 -7.74 -64.19
C PHE A 9 6.39 -6.63 -63.33
N ASN A 10 7.50 -6.91 -62.64
CA ASN A 10 8.19 -5.96 -61.77
C ASN A 10 8.79 -4.76 -62.52
N PHE A 11 9.08 -4.91 -63.81
CA PHE A 11 9.44 -3.77 -64.66
C PHE A 11 8.24 -2.86 -64.97
N LEU A 12 7.08 -3.44 -65.26
CA LEU A 12 5.90 -2.72 -65.74
C LEU A 12 5.06 -2.14 -64.58
N TYR A 13 4.90 -2.90 -63.50
CA TYR A 13 3.99 -2.61 -62.40
C TYR A 13 4.30 -1.28 -61.69
N PRO A 14 5.55 -0.96 -61.30
CA PRO A 14 5.87 0.34 -60.67
C PRO A 14 5.62 1.53 -61.61
N ARG A 15 5.76 1.34 -62.92
CA ARG A 15 5.50 2.38 -63.93
C ARG A 15 4.01 2.67 -64.06
N LEU A 16 3.19 1.62 -64.05
CA LEU A 16 1.73 1.73 -64.06
C LEU A 16 1.20 2.32 -62.75
N LEU A 17 1.77 1.93 -61.60
CA LEU A 17 1.45 2.53 -60.29
C LEU A 17 1.72 4.03 -60.31
N LYS A 18 2.93 4.45 -60.72
CA LYS A 18 3.30 5.86 -60.81
C LYS A 18 2.38 6.64 -61.77
N PHE A 19 1.99 6.02 -62.89
CA PHE A 19 1.03 6.61 -63.80
C PHE A 19 -0.34 6.82 -63.15
N GLN A 20 -0.86 5.82 -62.42
CA GLN A 20 -2.11 5.94 -61.68
C GLN A 20 -2.04 7.00 -60.57
N GLU A 21 -0.94 7.08 -59.82
CA GLU A 21 -0.74 8.11 -58.79
C GLU A 21 -0.74 9.53 -59.36
N VAL A 22 -0.02 9.75 -60.47
CA VAL A 22 0.00 11.04 -61.18
C VAL A 22 -1.40 11.39 -61.68
N ARG A 23 -2.14 10.40 -62.19
CA ARG A 23 -3.49 10.59 -62.70
C ARG A 23 -4.48 10.97 -61.61
N VAL A 24 -4.38 10.35 -60.44
CA VAL A 24 -5.23 10.62 -59.27
C VAL A 24 -4.87 11.97 -58.63
N LYS A 25 -3.59 12.34 -58.56
CA LYS A 25 -3.13 13.62 -57.97
C LYS A 25 -3.25 14.82 -58.91
N GLY A 26 -3.12 14.62 -60.22
CA GLY A 26 -3.11 15.67 -61.24
C GLY A 26 -4.49 16.09 -61.75
N ALA A 27 -5.53 15.28 -61.54
CA ALA A 27 -6.90 15.64 -61.86
C ALA A 27 -7.54 16.33 -60.64
N GLY A 28 -7.62 17.66 -60.65
CA GLY A 28 -8.35 18.45 -59.64
C GLY A 28 -9.88 18.21 -59.58
N LYS A 29 -10.35 17.07 -60.10
CA LYS A 29 -11.71 16.53 -59.99
C LYS A 29 -11.56 15.08 -59.55
N MET A 30 -12.28 14.68 -58.50
CA MET A 30 -12.44 13.27 -58.13
C MET A 30 -12.79 12.47 -59.38
N LEU A 31 -11.84 11.66 -59.86
CA LEU A 31 -12.10 10.64 -60.88
C LEU A 31 -13.11 9.68 -60.25
N ARG A 32 -14.25 9.45 -60.93
CA ARG A 32 -15.23 8.46 -60.49
C ARG A 32 -14.59 7.07 -60.54
N ASP A 33 -14.93 6.21 -59.58
CA ASP A 33 -14.42 4.82 -59.49
C ASP A 33 -14.70 3.97 -60.75
N ASP A 34 -15.57 4.46 -61.64
CA ASP A 34 -16.05 3.78 -62.86
C ASP A 34 -15.15 3.97 -64.10
N ASP A 35 -14.00 4.63 -63.96
CA ASP A 35 -13.08 4.81 -65.08
C ASP A 35 -12.42 3.48 -65.49
N GLU A 36 -12.45 3.15 -66.79
CA GLU A 36 -11.97 1.88 -67.35
C GLU A 36 -10.54 1.52 -66.91
N PHE A 37 -9.65 2.52 -66.85
CA PHE A 37 -8.26 2.27 -66.44
C PHE A 37 -8.15 2.07 -64.93
N THR A 38 -8.92 2.78 -64.11
CA THR A 38 -8.98 2.55 -62.66
C THR A 38 -9.52 1.16 -62.34
N VAL A 39 -10.58 0.71 -63.05
CA VAL A 39 -11.12 -0.66 -62.93
C VAL A 39 -10.09 -1.69 -63.37
N ALA A 40 -9.43 -1.51 -64.51
CA ALA A 40 -8.39 -2.41 -64.99
C ALA A 40 -7.17 -2.46 -64.05
N TRP A 41 -6.80 -1.32 -63.47
CA TRP A 41 -5.73 -1.22 -62.47
C TRP A 41 -6.07 -1.98 -61.18
N ASN A 42 -7.28 -1.77 -60.65
CA ASN A 42 -7.75 -2.47 -59.45
C ASN A 42 -7.82 -3.99 -59.68
N ASN A 43 -8.31 -4.42 -60.84
CA ASN A 43 -8.31 -5.83 -61.24
C ASN A 43 -6.89 -6.41 -61.37
N LEU A 44 -5.96 -5.66 -61.97
CA LEU A 44 -4.56 -6.07 -62.07
C LEU A 44 -3.94 -6.25 -60.68
N ARG A 45 -4.16 -5.28 -59.77
CA ARG A 45 -3.66 -5.34 -58.39
C ARG A 45 -4.24 -6.52 -57.63
N ALA A 46 -5.55 -6.72 -57.66
CA ALA A 46 -6.23 -7.83 -56.98
C ALA A 46 -5.74 -9.20 -57.48
N ASN A 47 -5.69 -9.40 -58.81
CA ASN A 47 -5.20 -10.65 -59.41
C ASN A 47 -3.71 -10.90 -59.12
N SER A 48 -2.92 -9.83 -59.01
CA SER A 48 -1.50 -9.95 -58.67
C SER A 48 -1.31 -10.40 -57.23
N VAL A 49 -2.10 -9.86 -56.29
CA VAL A 49 -2.12 -10.30 -54.89
C VAL A 49 -2.57 -11.76 -54.80
N ASP A 50 -3.72 -12.13 -55.38
CA ASP A 50 -4.23 -13.52 -55.37
C ASP A 50 -3.21 -14.52 -55.95
N SER A 51 -2.54 -14.15 -57.04
CA SER A 51 -1.48 -15.00 -57.59
C SER A 51 -0.27 -15.13 -56.66
N MET A 52 0.06 -14.12 -55.86
CA MET A 52 1.14 -14.21 -54.87
C MET A 52 0.73 -15.07 -53.67
N LEU A 53 -0.52 -14.95 -53.21
CA LEU A 53 -1.07 -15.78 -52.11
C LEU A 53 -1.00 -17.27 -52.46
N LYS A 54 -1.47 -17.65 -53.65
CA LYS A 54 -1.40 -19.05 -54.13
C LYS A 54 0.04 -19.59 -54.16
N ASN A 55 1.01 -18.74 -54.52
CA ASN A 55 2.42 -19.12 -54.53
C ASN A 55 2.99 -19.22 -53.10
N LEU A 56 2.53 -18.39 -52.16
CA LEU A 56 2.90 -18.47 -50.74
C LEU A 56 2.34 -19.74 -50.08
N GLU A 57 1.10 -20.11 -50.38
CA GLU A 57 0.46 -21.32 -49.84
C GLU A 57 1.10 -22.61 -50.35
N SER A 58 1.60 -22.59 -51.59
CA SER A 58 2.26 -23.72 -52.26
C SER A 58 3.78 -23.78 -52.05
N ALA A 59 4.38 -22.81 -51.34
CA ALA A 59 5.81 -22.77 -51.08
C ALA A 59 6.24 -24.00 -50.25
N GLN A 60 7.23 -24.75 -50.74
CA GLN A 60 7.70 -25.99 -50.09
C GLN A 60 8.93 -25.78 -49.19
N SER A 61 9.55 -24.60 -49.26
CA SER A 61 10.71 -24.25 -48.44
C SER A 61 10.60 -22.83 -47.89
N PHE A 62 11.27 -22.58 -46.77
CA PHE A 62 11.30 -21.26 -46.14
C PHE A 62 11.91 -20.17 -47.05
N ASN A 63 12.95 -20.51 -47.82
CA ASN A 63 13.57 -19.56 -48.75
C ASN A 63 12.61 -19.15 -49.88
N GLU A 64 11.85 -20.11 -50.41
CA GLU A 64 10.85 -19.85 -51.42
C GLU A 64 9.70 -18.99 -50.86
N PHE A 65 9.25 -19.29 -49.64
CA PHE A 65 8.26 -18.49 -48.94
C PHE A 65 8.73 -17.03 -48.74
N LEU A 66 9.96 -16.83 -48.27
CA LEU A 66 10.56 -15.50 -48.12
C LEU A 66 10.67 -14.73 -49.43
N GLU A 67 10.96 -15.42 -50.54
CA GLU A 67 11.06 -14.78 -51.85
C GLU A 67 9.69 -14.31 -52.35
N TRP A 68 8.65 -15.14 -52.22
CA TRP A 68 7.28 -14.73 -52.55
C TRP A 68 6.75 -13.65 -51.61
N MET A 69 7.12 -13.68 -50.33
CA MET A 69 6.79 -12.62 -49.38
C MET A 69 7.41 -11.28 -49.77
N LYS A 70 8.68 -11.29 -50.20
CA LYS A 70 9.34 -10.10 -50.71
C LYS A 70 8.60 -9.52 -51.91
N LYS A 71 8.20 -10.36 -52.85
CA LYS A 71 7.44 -9.95 -54.04
C LYS A 71 6.05 -9.40 -53.70
N LEU A 72 5.36 -10.01 -52.73
CA LEU A 72 4.10 -9.49 -52.22
C LEU A 72 4.27 -8.10 -51.59
N SER A 73 5.34 -7.88 -50.81
CA SER A 73 5.63 -6.56 -50.22
C SER A 73 5.97 -5.48 -51.25
N GLU A 74 6.45 -5.86 -52.46
CA GLU A 74 6.66 -4.92 -53.57
C GLU A 74 5.32 -4.45 -54.20
N ILE A 75 4.25 -5.24 -54.07
CA ILE A 75 2.91 -4.94 -54.57
C ILE A 75 2.05 -4.25 -53.49
N VAL A 76 2.10 -4.75 -52.26
CA VAL A 76 1.36 -4.24 -51.10
C VAL A 76 2.28 -3.35 -50.28
N GLN A 77 2.32 -2.07 -50.65
CA GLN A 77 3.21 -1.09 -50.02
C GLN A 77 2.74 -0.63 -48.64
N ASP A 78 1.48 -0.86 -48.28
CA ASP A 78 0.96 -0.58 -46.94
C ASP A 78 1.28 -1.75 -45.99
N PRO A 79 2.14 -1.56 -44.97
CA PRO A 79 2.50 -2.62 -44.02
C PRO A 79 1.31 -3.18 -43.25
N ARG A 80 0.28 -2.36 -42.97
CA ARG A 80 -0.92 -2.83 -42.24
C ARG A 80 -1.74 -3.80 -43.09
N CYS A 81 -1.92 -3.47 -44.37
CA CYS A 81 -2.55 -4.36 -45.34
C CYS A 81 -1.76 -5.67 -45.49
N LEU A 82 -0.43 -5.60 -45.58
CA LEU A 82 0.43 -6.80 -45.64
C LEU A 82 0.30 -7.68 -44.39
N TRP A 83 0.27 -7.07 -43.20
CA TRP A 83 0.05 -7.77 -41.93
C TRP A 83 -1.30 -8.52 -41.91
N ASN A 84 -2.38 -7.86 -42.32
CA ASN A 84 -3.71 -8.45 -42.32
C ASN A 84 -3.76 -9.65 -43.28
N ILE A 85 -3.27 -9.47 -44.51
CA ILE A 85 -3.19 -10.55 -45.52
C ILE A 85 -2.49 -11.79 -44.95
N LEU A 86 -1.34 -11.61 -44.28
CA LEU A 86 -0.59 -12.69 -43.66
C LEU A 86 -1.36 -13.46 -42.58
N HIS A 87 -2.20 -12.77 -41.81
CA HIS A 87 -2.87 -13.35 -40.64
C HIS A 87 -4.31 -13.81 -40.93
N THR A 88 -4.92 -13.35 -42.03
CA THR A 88 -6.31 -13.68 -42.36
C THR A 88 -6.50 -14.38 -43.70
N GLU A 89 -5.64 -14.14 -44.70
CA GLU A 89 -5.83 -14.62 -46.07
C GLU A 89 -4.87 -15.74 -46.47
N VAL A 90 -3.64 -15.75 -45.94
CA VAL A 90 -2.67 -16.80 -46.25
C VAL A 90 -2.91 -18.00 -45.32
N GLN A 91 -3.10 -19.19 -45.89
CA GLN A 91 -3.08 -20.46 -45.14
C GLN A 91 -1.80 -21.24 -45.48
N PRO A 92 -0.65 -20.85 -44.93
CA PRO A 92 0.61 -21.48 -45.32
C PRO A 92 0.64 -22.94 -44.86
N SER A 93 0.91 -23.85 -45.79
CA SER A 93 1.20 -25.26 -45.47
C SER A 93 2.57 -25.42 -44.77
N LEU A 94 3.42 -24.40 -44.88
CA LEU A 94 4.77 -24.35 -44.34
C LEU A 94 4.75 -24.12 -42.82
N LYS A 95 5.27 -25.08 -42.06
CA LYS A 95 5.61 -24.89 -40.65
C LYS A 95 6.98 -24.22 -40.53
N VAL A 96 7.02 -23.07 -39.88
CA VAL A 96 8.25 -22.32 -39.63
C VAL A 96 8.74 -22.50 -38.19
N THR A 97 10.06 -22.47 -38.01
CA THR A 97 10.69 -22.43 -36.68
C THR A 97 10.61 -21.03 -36.06
N LEU A 98 10.92 -20.90 -34.77
CA LEU A 98 10.97 -19.61 -34.08
C LEU A 98 11.96 -18.62 -34.73
N GLU A 99 13.15 -19.09 -35.09
CA GLU A 99 14.17 -18.25 -35.76
C GLU A 99 13.69 -17.75 -37.12
N GLN A 100 13.04 -18.62 -37.89
CA GLN A 100 12.45 -18.29 -39.18
C GLN A 100 11.30 -17.29 -39.06
N SER A 101 10.47 -17.41 -38.02
CA SER A 101 9.43 -16.43 -37.71
C SER A 101 10.02 -15.06 -37.38
N ARG A 102 11.11 -15.01 -36.60
CA ARG A 102 11.84 -13.76 -36.30
C ARG A 102 12.47 -13.15 -37.55
N GLU A 103 12.98 -13.97 -38.46
CA GLU A 103 13.52 -13.49 -39.73
C GLU A 103 12.43 -12.86 -40.62
N ILE A 104 11.25 -13.48 -40.71
CA ILE A 104 10.11 -12.88 -41.41
C ILE A 104 9.75 -11.53 -40.76
N ALA A 105 9.56 -11.52 -39.43
CA ALA A 105 9.14 -10.32 -38.71
C ALA A 105 10.11 -9.15 -38.91
N SER A 106 11.42 -9.38 -38.68
CA SER A 106 12.46 -8.35 -38.81
C SER A 106 12.68 -7.83 -40.24
N LYS A 107 12.31 -8.62 -41.26
CA LYS A 107 12.49 -8.25 -42.66
C LYS A 107 11.38 -7.37 -43.21
N PHE A 108 10.17 -7.49 -42.66
CA PHE A 108 8.96 -6.84 -43.20
C PHE A 108 8.30 -5.85 -42.25
N PHE A 109 8.56 -5.93 -40.95
CA PHE A 109 7.92 -5.11 -39.93
C PHE A 109 8.93 -4.54 -38.96
N THR A 110 8.71 -3.31 -38.48
CA THR A 110 9.47 -2.78 -37.36
C THR A 110 8.91 -3.31 -36.04
N PRO A 111 9.69 -3.31 -34.94
CA PRO A 111 9.19 -3.66 -33.60
C PRO A 111 7.88 -2.96 -33.22
N GLU A 112 7.77 -1.67 -33.52
CA GLU A 112 6.59 -0.86 -33.22
C GLU A 112 5.38 -1.31 -34.03
N MET A 113 5.57 -1.63 -35.32
CA MET A 113 4.50 -2.18 -36.16
C MET A 113 4.02 -3.53 -35.65
N LEU A 114 4.93 -4.41 -35.22
CA LEU A 114 4.54 -5.71 -34.65
C LEU A 114 3.66 -5.54 -33.41
N PHE A 115 4.04 -4.60 -32.52
CA PHE A 115 3.25 -4.28 -31.34
C PHE A 115 1.88 -3.69 -31.70
N GLU A 116 1.85 -2.62 -32.50
CA GLU A 116 0.61 -1.91 -32.83
C GLU A 116 -0.35 -2.80 -33.62
N PHE A 117 0.17 -3.61 -34.53
CA PHE A 117 -0.65 -4.40 -35.41
C PHE A 117 -1.21 -5.66 -34.74
N GLY A 118 -0.46 -6.26 -33.82
CA GLY A 118 -0.86 -7.44 -33.06
C GLY A 118 -1.67 -7.15 -31.80
N LEU A 119 -1.68 -5.89 -31.32
CA LEU A 119 -2.21 -5.52 -30.00
C LEU A 119 -3.67 -5.94 -29.81
N GLU A 120 -4.53 -5.65 -30.78
CA GLU A 120 -5.96 -5.96 -30.69
C GLU A 120 -6.20 -7.47 -30.59
N SER A 121 -5.50 -8.25 -31.42
CA SER A 121 -5.56 -9.72 -31.37
C SER A 121 -5.05 -10.25 -30.03
N PHE A 122 -3.96 -9.70 -29.50
CA PHE A 122 -3.43 -10.07 -28.19
C PHE A 122 -4.42 -9.78 -27.06
N LEU A 123 -4.99 -8.57 -27.00
CA LEU A 123 -5.97 -8.18 -25.98
C LEU A 123 -7.27 -8.98 -26.08
N SER A 124 -7.64 -9.45 -27.27
CA SER A 124 -8.80 -10.34 -27.48
C SER A 124 -8.52 -11.82 -27.18
N SER A 125 -7.26 -12.19 -26.95
CA SER A 125 -6.88 -13.58 -26.69
C SER A 125 -7.27 -14.03 -25.29
N GLY A 126 -7.38 -15.35 -25.09
CA GLY A 126 -7.60 -15.93 -23.76
C GLY A 126 -6.47 -15.68 -22.76
N LEU A 127 -5.33 -15.13 -23.19
CA LEU A 127 -4.23 -14.74 -22.30
C LEU A 127 -4.52 -13.42 -21.55
N CYS A 128 -5.49 -12.64 -22.01
CA CYS A 128 -5.89 -11.34 -21.44
C CYS A 128 -7.31 -11.38 -20.87
N ASP A 129 -7.78 -12.55 -20.41
CA ASP A 129 -9.14 -12.74 -19.94
C ASP A 129 -9.29 -12.41 -18.44
N PHE A 130 -10.24 -11.51 -18.13
CA PHE A 130 -10.56 -11.09 -16.77
C PHE A 130 -11.86 -11.71 -16.22
N THR A 131 -12.55 -12.56 -16.98
CA THR A 131 -13.95 -12.94 -16.68
C THR A 131 -14.12 -13.82 -15.45
N ASN A 132 -13.09 -14.56 -15.01
CA ASN A 132 -13.17 -15.49 -13.87
C ASN A 132 -11.98 -15.39 -12.92
N ILE A 133 -11.41 -14.20 -12.75
CA ILE A 133 -10.24 -14.04 -11.89
C ILE A 133 -10.62 -14.24 -10.42
N SER A 134 -9.99 -15.22 -9.79
CA SER A 134 -10.28 -15.64 -8.41
C SER A 134 -9.11 -15.39 -7.46
N ASN A 135 -7.90 -15.28 -7.98
CA ASN A 135 -6.67 -15.14 -7.20
C ASN A 135 -5.67 -14.21 -7.88
N GLU A 136 -4.61 -13.88 -7.15
CA GLU A 136 -3.55 -12.98 -7.62
C GLU A 136 -2.65 -13.59 -8.68
N ASP A 137 -2.42 -14.90 -8.61
CA ASP A 137 -1.51 -15.60 -9.52
C ASP A 137 -2.03 -15.53 -10.96
N GLU A 138 -3.36 -15.61 -11.15
CA GLU A 138 -4.01 -15.40 -12.45
C GLU A 138 -3.75 -13.99 -13.02
N LEU A 139 -3.75 -12.94 -12.20
CA LEU A 139 -3.41 -11.58 -12.64
C LEU A 139 -1.93 -11.44 -12.96
N ILE A 140 -1.07 -12.10 -12.18
CA ILE A 140 0.38 -12.12 -12.40
C ILE A 140 0.70 -12.87 -13.71
N ASP A 141 -0.03 -13.93 -14.04
CA ASP A 141 0.10 -14.64 -15.31
C ASP A 141 -0.30 -13.77 -16.50
N ILE A 142 -1.38 -12.97 -16.37
CA ILE A 142 -1.78 -11.96 -17.38
C ILE A 142 -0.66 -10.92 -17.56
N PHE A 143 -0.04 -10.46 -16.46
CA PHE A 143 1.13 -9.58 -16.54
C PHE A 143 2.29 -10.25 -17.27
N TYR A 144 2.64 -11.50 -16.95
CA TYR A 144 3.73 -12.22 -17.61
C TYR A 144 3.46 -12.45 -19.10
N ALA A 145 2.22 -12.78 -19.48
CA ALA A 145 1.81 -12.88 -20.87
C ALA A 145 1.99 -11.54 -21.59
N THR A 146 1.62 -10.44 -20.94
CA THR A 146 1.77 -9.08 -21.48
C THR A 146 3.24 -8.68 -21.62
N ALA A 147 4.06 -8.89 -20.60
CA ALA A 147 5.50 -8.64 -20.68
C ALA A 147 6.19 -9.53 -21.73
N GLY A 148 5.73 -10.77 -21.87
CA GLY A 148 6.17 -11.70 -22.91
C GLY A 148 5.84 -11.19 -24.31
N TYR A 149 4.63 -10.66 -24.52
CA TYR A 149 4.20 -10.02 -25.76
C TYR A 149 5.10 -8.82 -26.11
N MET A 150 5.32 -7.90 -25.15
CA MET A 150 6.20 -6.74 -25.34
C MET A 150 7.62 -7.15 -25.74
N ARG A 151 8.18 -8.15 -25.06
CA ARG A 151 9.53 -8.69 -25.36
C ARG A 151 9.58 -9.38 -26.72
N ALA A 152 8.51 -10.06 -27.13
CA ALA A 152 8.44 -10.71 -28.44
C ALA A 152 8.45 -9.69 -29.60
N CYS A 153 7.88 -8.50 -29.39
CA CYS A 153 7.96 -7.39 -30.34
C CYS A 153 9.37 -6.77 -30.41
N ASN A 154 10.22 -6.98 -29.40
CA ASN A 154 11.58 -6.43 -29.33
C ASN A 154 11.64 -4.91 -29.46
N LEU A 155 10.75 -4.23 -28.71
CA LEU A 155 10.64 -2.76 -28.67
C LEU A 155 11.92 -2.13 -28.07
N ASP A 156 12.26 -0.92 -28.54
CA ASP A 156 13.36 -0.16 -27.95
C ASP A 156 13.03 0.22 -26.50
N SER A 157 14.02 0.20 -25.61
CA SER A 157 13.92 0.64 -24.21
C SER A 157 13.27 2.02 -24.00
N LYS A 158 13.37 2.92 -25.00
CA LYS A 158 12.81 4.28 -24.98
C LYS A 158 11.44 4.39 -25.64
N TYR A 159 10.93 3.30 -26.22
CA TYR A 159 9.59 3.29 -26.79
C TYR A 159 8.56 3.52 -25.69
N GLU A 160 7.54 4.32 -25.99
CA GLU A 160 6.42 4.60 -25.12
C GLU A 160 5.11 4.25 -25.83
N VAL A 161 4.31 3.40 -25.20
CA VAL A 161 3.02 2.94 -25.73
C VAL A 161 2.01 4.09 -25.69
N LYS A 162 1.43 4.41 -26.84
CA LYS A 162 0.36 5.43 -26.98
C LYS A 162 -1.04 4.85 -27.14
N ALA A 163 -1.16 3.53 -27.26
CA ALA A 163 -2.43 2.86 -27.50
C ALA A 163 -3.35 2.92 -26.27
N HIS A 164 -4.46 3.64 -26.36
CA HIS A 164 -5.38 3.83 -25.24
C HIS A 164 -5.98 2.51 -24.73
N SER A 165 -6.27 1.55 -25.63
CA SER A 165 -6.76 0.22 -25.25
C SER A 165 -5.78 -0.55 -24.35
N PHE A 166 -4.47 -0.39 -24.58
CA PHE A 166 -3.45 -1.01 -23.75
C PHE A 166 -3.32 -0.32 -22.39
N ILE A 167 -3.38 1.02 -22.37
CA ILE A 167 -3.35 1.81 -21.13
C ILE A 167 -4.56 1.45 -20.23
N GLU A 168 -5.76 1.34 -20.81
CA GLU A 168 -6.96 0.90 -20.10
C GLU A 168 -6.87 -0.56 -19.63
N PHE A 169 -6.24 -1.45 -20.41
CA PHE A 169 -5.96 -2.82 -19.99
C PHE A 169 -5.08 -2.86 -18.74
N VAL A 170 -4.00 -2.07 -18.69
CA VAL A 170 -3.11 -2.01 -17.52
C VAL A 170 -3.82 -1.42 -16.31
N LYS A 171 -4.63 -0.39 -16.51
CA LYS A 171 -5.49 0.16 -15.46
C LYS A 171 -6.44 -0.90 -14.90
N ARG A 172 -7.09 -1.69 -15.77
CA ARG A 172 -7.98 -2.78 -15.38
C ARG A 172 -7.24 -3.85 -14.58
N LEU A 173 -6.02 -4.22 -14.99
CA LEU A 173 -5.17 -5.18 -14.28
C LEU A 173 -4.95 -4.76 -12.83
N LEU A 174 -4.49 -3.52 -12.61
CA LEU A 174 -4.24 -2.98 -11.27
C LEU A 174 -5.53 -2.80 -10.46
N LEU A 175 -6.62 -2.37 -11.10
CA LEU A 175 -7.91 -2.22 -10.44
C LEU A 175 -8.43 -3.56 -9.92
N VAL A 176 -8.45 -4.59 -10.78
CA VAL A 176 -8.92 -5.94 -10.40
C VAL A 176 -8.08 -6.49 -9.26
N TYR A 177 -6.75 -6.30 -9.30
CA TYR A 177 -5.85 -6.72 -8.22
C TYR A 177 -6.28 -6.15 -6.85
N THR A 178 -6.54 -4.84 -6.78
CA THR A 178 -6.96 -4.19 -5.52
C THR A 178 -8.41 -4.47 -5.11
N THR A 179 -9.18 -5.17 -5.95
CA THR A 179 -10.54 -5.63 -5.61
C THR A 179 -10.57 -7.07 -5.10
N LEU A 180 -9.47 -7.83 -5.24
CA LEU A 180 -9.39 -9.17 -4.68
C LEU A 180 -9.46 -9.13 -3.15
N PRO A 181 -10.19 -10.06 -2.53
CA PRO A 181 -10.23 -10.18 -1.08
C PRO A 181 -8.83 -10.47 -0.55
N ASP A 182 -8.43 -9.75 0.49
CA ASP A 182 -7.15 -9.94 1.18
C ASP A 182 -5.89 -9.88 0.28
N PHE A 183 -5.93 -9.13 -0.83
CA PHE A 183 -4.76 -9.00 -1.70
C PHE A 183 -3.46 -8.59 -0.94
N ASP A 184 -2.34 -9.14 -1.38
CA ASP A 184 -0.99 -8.92 -0.92
C ASP A 184 -0.43 -7.60 -1.50
N ALA A 185 -0.14 -6.67 -0.59
CA ALA A 185 0.39 -5.36 -0.96
C ALA A 185 1.85 -5.42 -1.45
N HIS A 186 2.65 -6.39 -1.02
CA HIS A 186 4.02 -6.57 -1.51
C HIS A 186 4.02 -7.04 -2.97
N ARG A 187 3.14 -7.98 -3.31
CA ARG A 187 2.95 -8.42 -4.69
C ARG A 187 2.36 -7.32 -5.58
N PHE A 188 1.44 -6.50 -5.06
CA PHE A 188 0.95 -5.32 -5.78
C PHE A 188 2.08 -4.33 -6.08
N VAL A 189 2.95 -4.04 -5.11
CA VAL A 189 4.14 -3.19 -5.31
C VAL A 189 5.03 -3.77 -6.41
N TRP A 190 5.34 -5.07 -6.33
CA TRP A 190 6.13 -5.74 -7.36
C TRP A 190 5.49 -5.63 -8.74
N LEU A 191 4.17 -5.79 -8.84
CA LEU A 191 3.44 -5.69 -10.09
C LEU A 191 3.54 -4.29 -10.69
N VAL A 192 3.41 -3.23 -9.89
CA VAL A 192 3.54 -1.85 -10.37
C VAL A 192 4.96 -1.57 -10.88
N GLU A 193 5.99 -1.99 -10.13
CA GLU A 193 7.39 -1.84 -10.55
C GLU A 193 7.67 -2.65 -11.82
N GLY A 194 7.15 -3.89 -11.91
CA GLY A 194 7.24 -4.72 -13.10
C GLY A 194 6.56 -4.10 -14.32
N ILE A 195 5.41 -3.44 -14.13
CA ILE A 195 4.71 -2.69 -15.19
C ILE A 195 5.57 -1.51 -15.64
N HIS A 196 6.12 -0.74 -14.70
CA HIS A 196 6.99 0.40 -14.98
C HIS A 196 8.22 -0.02 -15.80
N ASP A 197 8.81 -1.17 -15.49
CA ASP A 197 10.07 -1.62 -16.11
C ASP A 197 9.88 -2.40 -17.42
N HIS A 198 8.69 -2.97 -17.68
CA HIS A 198 8.51 -3.90 -18.80
C HIS A 198 7.40 -3.56 -19.79
N LEU A 199 6.45 -2.68 -19.43
CA LEU A 199 5.30 -2.40 -20.29
C LEU A 199 5.38 -1.10 -21.07
N HIS A 200 6.52 -0.39 -21.04
CA HIS A 200 6.78 0.80 -21.85
C HIS A 200 5.68 1.87 -21.74
N ILE A 201 5.08 2.01 -20.56
CA ILE A 201 4.07 3.03 -20.30
C ILE A 201 4.79 4.30 -19.88
N GLU A 202 4.40 5.43 -20.48
CA GLU A 202 4.92 6.73 -20.06
C GLU A 202 4.72 6.92 -18.54
N THR A 203 5.78 7.34 -17.85
CA THR A 203 5.80 7.47 -16.39
C THR A 203 4.63 8.31 -15.89
N GLY A 204 4.31 9.44 -16.55
CA GLY A 204 3.18 10.30 -16.17
C GLY A 204 1.81 9.58 -16.25
N SER A 205 1.61 8.78 -17.29
CA SER A 205 0.39 7.99 -17.49
C SER A 205 0.25 6.88 -16.44
N LEU A 206 1.34 6.18 -16.12
CA LEU A 206 1.34 5.16 -15.06
C LEU A 206 1.06 5.78 -13.68
N LYS A 207 1.63 6.96 -13.39
CA LYS A 207 1.33 7.70 -12.15
C LYS A 207 -0.15 7.99 -12.00
N ALA A 208 -0.80 8.51 -13.05
CA ALA A 208 -2.23 8.80 -13.03
C ALA A 208 -3.09 7.53 -12.82
N ILE A 209 -2.71 6.40 -13.42
CA ILE A 209 -3.38 5.11 -13.20
C ILE A 209 -3.26 4.69 -11.73
N CYS A 210 -2.04 4.66 -11.20
CA CYS A 210 -1.79 4.25 -9.83
C CYS A 210 -2.51 5.15 -8.82
N GLU A 211 -2.48 6.47 -9.02
CA GLU A 211 -3.22 7.41 -8.17
C GLU A 211 -4.73 7.14 -8.19
N SER A 212 -5.32 6.89 -9.36
CA SER A 212 -6.75 6.52 -9.46
C SER A 212 -7.07 5.25 -8.68
N VAL A 213 -6.30 4.17 -8.92
CA VAL A 213 -6.54 2.86 -8.30
C VAL A 213 -6.36 2.92 -6.78
N LEU A 214 -5.32 3.62 -6.31
CA LEU A 214 -5.04 3.76 -4.88
C LEU A 214 -6.04 4.68 -4.17
N ASN A 215 -6.57 5.71 -4.85
CA ASN A 215 -7.66 6.53 -4.32
C ASN A 215 -8.92 5.68 -4.10
N ASP A 216 -9.28 4.88 -5.09
CA ASP A 216 -10.42 3.97 -5.00
C ASP A 216 -10.22 2.97 -3.86
N PHE A 217 -9.03 2.34 -3.75
CA PHE A 217 -8.73 1.42 -2.65
C PHE A 217 -8.79 2.10 -1.28
N SER A 218 -8.19 3.29 -1.13
CA SER A 218 -8.14 4.01 0.15
C SER A 218 -9.52 4.47 0.64
N SER A 219 -10.43 4.80 -0.29
CA SER A 219 -11.75 5.36 0.00
C SER A 219 -12.86 4.33 0.21
N LYS A 220 -12.64 3.06 -0.16
CA LYS A 220 -13.61 1.96 0.09
C LYS A 220 -13.98 1.90 1.58
N ASP A 221 -15.26 1.96 1.93
CA ASP A 221 -15.67 1.84 3.33
C ASP A 221 -15.87 0.35 3.67
N GLU A 222 -14.86 -0.31 4.26
CA GLU A 222 -14.90 -1.75 4.60
C GLU A 222 -15.18 -2.00 6.09
N GLY A 223 -15.79 -1.04 6.81
CA GLY A 223 -16.07 -1.17 8.23
C GLY A 223 -14.79 -1.16 9.10
N CYS A 224 -14.75 -2.01 10.14
CA CYS A 224 -13.76 -1.93 11.25
C CYS A 224 -12.32 -2.36 10.91
N ASN A 225 -11.96 -2.64 9.65
CA ASN A 225 -10.65 -3.22 9.31
C ASN A 225 -9.57 -2.17 8.93
N TYR A 226 -9.60 -1.00 9.56
CA TYR A 226 -8.68 0.11 9.26
C TYR A 226 -7.20 -0.23 9.48
N LEU A 227 -6.88 -1.10 10.45
CA LEU A 227 -5.50 -1.48 10.76
C LEU A 227 -4.87 -2.31 9.62
N SER A 228 -5.61 -3.27 9.06
CA SER A 228 -5.15 -4.06 7.91
C SER A 228 -4.90 -3.16 6.71
N ARG A 229 -5.81 -2.21 6.46
CA ARG A 229 -5.63 -1.24 5.38
C ARG A 229 -4.43 -0.32 5.59
N LEU A 230 -4.24 0.18 6.81
CA LEU A 230 -3.06 0.98 7.15
C LEU A 230 -1.78 0.20 6.84
N HIS A 231 -1.72 -1.07 7.25
CA HIS A 231 -0.57 -1.94 6.96
C HIS A 231 -0.31 -2.05 5.46
N LYS A 232 -1.33 -2.35 4.65
CA LYS A 232 -1.20 -2.43 3.18
C LYS A 232 -0.73 -1.11 2.56
N MET A 233 -1.27 0.02 3.00
CA MET A 233 -0.85 1.34 2.51
C MET A 233 0.58 1.69 2.90
N CYS A 234 1.01 1.30 4.10
CA CYS A 234 2.41 1.44 4.52
C CYS A 234 3.34 0.58 3.66
N ILE A 235 2.98 -0.67 3.35
CA ILE A 235 3.74 -1.51 2.40
C ILE A 235 3.83 -0.84 1.04
N ILE A 236 2.71 -0.36 0.50
CA ILE A 236 2.67 0.33 -0.81
C ILE A 236 3.61 1.54 -0.83
N SER A 237 3.73 2.26 0.29
CA SER A 237 4.64 3.41 0.40
C SER A 237 6.13 3.07 0.44
N THR A 238 6.50 1.78 0.53
CA THR A 238 7.91 1.36 0.46
C THR A 238 8.48 1.31 -0.96
N SER A 239 7.61 1.35 -1.98
CA SER A 239 8.04 1.36 -3.39
C SER A 239 8.76 2.66 -3.75
N PRO A 240 9.95 2.60 -4.38
CA PRO A 240 10.66 3.78 -4.88
C PRO A 240 9.87 4.63 -5.87
N PHE A 241 9.05 3.99 -6.70
CA PHE A 241 8.17 4.65 -7.66
C PHE A 241 6.97 5.31 -6.97
N LEU A 242 6.24 4.54 -6.15
CA LEU A 242 4.99 4.96 -5.55
C LEU A 242 5.18 6.01 -4.45
N GLN A 243 6.27 5.97 -3.66
CA GLN A 243 6.53 6.94 -2.59
C GLN A 243 6.62 8.40 -3.08
N GLN A 244 6.78 8.61 -4.39
CA GLN A 244 6.80 9.93 -5.01
C GLN A 244 5.42 10.59 -4.99
N PHE A 245 4.34 9.86 -4.69
CA PHE A 245 2.96 10.34 -4.79
C PHE A 245 2.53 11.05 -3.51
N PRO A 246 2.24 12.38 -3.55
CA PRO A 246 1.79 13.10 -2.37
C PRO A 246 0.48 12.55 -1.79
N MET A 247 -0.39 12.00 -2.65
CA MET A 247 -1.65 11.37 -2.27
C MET A 247 -1.44 10.25 -1.24
N LEU A 248 -0.40 9.41 -1.39
CA LEU A 248 -0.17 8.27 -0.50
C LEU A 248 0.03 8.71 0.94
N LYS A 249 0.81 9.77 1.15
CA LYS A 249 1.03 10.36 2.48
C LYS A 249 -0.29 10.82 3.10
N ASN A 250 -1.13 11.51 2.31
CA ASN A 250 -2.42 12.01 2.79
C ASN A 250 -3.37 10.85 3.14
N SER A 251 -3.40 9.80 2.32
CA SER A 251 -4.22 8.61 2.54
C SER A 251 -3.77 7.82 3.78
N ILE A 252 -2.46 7.62 3.95
CA ILE A 252 -1.89 6.98 5.15
C ILE A 252 -2.26 7.76 6.41
N ASN A 253 -2.07 9.08 6.40
CA ASN A 253 -2.42 9.92 7.56
C ASN A 253 -3.92 9.87 7.88
N SER A 254 -4.78 9.89 6.86
CA SER A 254 -6.23 9.79 7.03
C SER A 254 -6.65 8.45 7.63
N ILE A 255 -6.10 7.34 7.12
CA ILE A 255 -6.39 5.99 7.65
C ILE A 255 -5.80 5.83 9.06
N PHE A 256 -4.59 6.33 9.31
CA PHE A 256 -3.95 6.33 10.63
C PHE A 256 -4.84 7.02 11.68
N ALA A 257 -5.37 8.21 11.36
CA ALA A 257 -6.27 8.93 12.27
C ALA A 257 -7.52 8.12 12.61
N LYS A 258 -8.09 7.39 11.64
CA LYS A 258 -9.22 6.48 11.87
C LYS A 258 -8.85 5.30 12.76
N VAL A 259 -7.68 4.68 12.54
CA VAL A 259 -7.18 3.59 13.40
C VAL A 259 -7.03 4.05 14.84
N VAL A 260 -6.38 5.20 15.05
CA VAL A 260 -6.21 5.82 16.37
C VAL A 260 -7.56 6.06 17.03
N GLN A 261 -8.51 6.66 16.30
CA GLN A 261 -9.83 6.94 16.84
C GLN A 261 -10.57 5.66 17.29
N GLU A 262 -10.51 4.59 16.50
CA GLU A 262 -11.13 3.31 16.85
C GLU A 262 -10.44 2.62 18.04
N GLN A 263 -9.11 2.67 18.11
CA GLN A 263 -8.36 2.16 19.26
C GLN A 263 -8.75 2.88 20.55
N ARG A 264 -8.78 4.22 20.53
CA ARG A 264 -9.18 5.02 21.68
C ARG A 264 -10.62 4.74 22.08
N LYS A 265 -11.57 4.73 21.12
CA LYS A 265 -12.97 4.37 21.39
C LYS A 265 -13.08 2.99 22.05
N PHE A 266 -12.32 2.01 21.57
CA PHE A 266 -12.34 0.67 22.14
C PHE A 266 -11.86 0.68 23.60
N VAL A 267 -10.68 1.24 23.86
CA VAL A 267 -10.11 1.28 25.22
C VAL A 267 -11.01 2.08 26.16
N HIS A 268 -11.50 3.26 25.74
CA HIS A 268 -12.38 4.08 26.58
C HIS A 268 -13.69 3.38 26.93
N LYS A 269 -14.33 2.74 25.94
CA LYS A 269 -15.64 2.12 26.11
C LYS A 269 -15.59 0.80 26.86
N TYR A 270 -14.59 -0.03 26.57
CA TYR A 270 -14.56 -1.42 27.03
C TYR A 270 -13.57 -1.68 28.17
N ILE A 271 -12.56 -0.83 28.36
CA ILE A 271 -11.55 -1.01 29.40
C ILE A 271 -11.69 0.09 30.45
N PHE A 272 -11.58 1.36 30.06
CA PHE A 272 -11.65 2.49 30.99
C PHE A 272 -13.02 2.62 31.66
N GLY A 273 -14.10 2.32 30.95
CA GLY A 273 -15.44 2.24 31.54
C GLY A 273 -15.55 1.25 32.72
N CYS A 274 -14.68 0.24 32.79
CA CYS A 274 -14.73 -0.78 33.83
C CYS A 274 -14.05 -0.36 35.14
N PHE A 275 -13.22 0.70 35.13
CA PHE A 275 -12.57 1.24 36.35
C PHE A 275 -13.56 1.82 37.36
N VAL A 276 -14.81 2.11 36.95
CA VAL A 276 -15.89 2.49 37.87
C VAL A 276 -16.24 1.38 38.87
N ASN A 277 -15.92 0.12 38.54
CA ASN A 277 -16.19 -1.02 39.40
C ASN A 277 -15.02 -1.34 40.35
N CYS A 278 -13.90 -0.62 40.25
CA CYS A 278 -12.80 -0.81 41.19
C CYS A 278 -13.18 -0.24 42.56
N LEU A 279 -13.13 -1.09 43.58
CA LEU A 279 -13.37 -0.71 44.97
C LEU A 279 -12.05 -0.34 45.63
N TRP A 280 -12.00 0.86 46.20
CA TRP A 280 -10.81 1.42 46.85
C TRP A 280 -10.90 1.38 48.37
N ASP A 281 -11.92 0.75 48.91
CA ASP A 281 -12.13 0.45 50.32
C ASP A 281 -12.05 -1.07 50.61
N GLY A 282 -11.84 -1.42 51.87
CA GLY A 282 -11.74 -2.81 52.32
C GLY A 282 -10.33 -3.43 52.23
N PRO A 283 -10.23 -4.77 52.23
CA PRO A 283 -8.96 -5.47 52.38
C PRO A 283 -8.09 -5.43 51.13
N THR A 284 -6.78 -5.52 51.31
CA THR A 284 -5.81 -5.64 50.21
C THR A 284 -6.11 -6.86 49.35
N GLU A 285 -6.16 -6.67 48.04
CA GLU A 285 -6.27 -7.77 47.07
C GLU A 285 -4.89 -8.25 46.59
N PRO A 286 -4.76 -9.53 46.22
CA PRO A 286 -3.47 -10.10 45.80
C PRO A 286 -3.05 -9.69 44.38
N SER A 287 -3.98 -9.22 43.54
CA SER A 287 -3.78 -8.96 42.11
C SER A 287 -3.95 -7.48 41.74
N LEU A 288 -3.54 -7.14 40.52
CA LEU A 288 -3.87 -5.87 39.87
C LEU A 288 -5.37 -5.77 39.62
N SER A 289 -5.89 -4.56 39.49
CA SER A 289 -7.28 -4.35 39.07
C SER A 289 -7.56 -4.96 37.69
N ASP A 290 -8.69 -5.63 37.53
CA ASP A 290 -9.04 -6.30 36.25
C ASP A 290 -8.97 -5.37 35.03
N PRO A 291 -9.53 -4.14 35.08
CA PRO A 291 -9.42 -3.19 33.96
C PRO A 291 -7.97 -2.84 33.58
N LEU A 292 -7.04 -2.85 34.54
CA LEU A 292 -5.63 -2.62 34.25
C LEU A 292 -4.98 -3.84 33.59
N GLN A 293 -5.35 -5.06 34.02
CA GLN A 293 -4.90 -6.28 33.35
C GLN A 293 -5.36 -6.33 31.89
N GLU A 294 -6.60 -5.93 31.63
CA GLU A 294 -7.15 -5.83 30.26
C GLU A 294 -6.42 -4.77 29.43
N TRP A 295 -6.18 -3.58 29.99
CA TRP A 295 -5.37 -2.55 29.33
C TRP A 295 -3.97 -3.06 28.97
N ARG A 296 -3.29 -3.70 29.92
CA ARG A 296 -1.97 -4.30 29.70
C ARG A 296 -1.99 -5.32 28.57
N LEU A 297 -2.97 -6.23 28.57
CA LEU A 297 -3.14 -7.20 27.48
C LEU A 297 -3.39 -6.52 26.13
N PHE A 298 -4.15 -5.43 26.09
CA PHE A 298 -4.37 -4.65 24.87
C PHE A 298 -3.04 -4.09 24.32
N ILE A 299 -2.21 -3.47 25.18
CA ILE A 299 -0.91 -2.91 24.79
C ILE A 299 0.03 -4.02 24.29
N ILE A 300 0.13 -5.14 25.02
CA ILE A 300 0.96 -6.29 24.63
C ILE A 300 0.55 -6.81 23.24
N ASN A 301 -0.74 -6.98 23.01
CA ASN A 301 -1.27 -7.46 21.73
C ASN A 301 -1.01 -6.47 20.59
N LEU A 302 -1.15 -5.16 20.82
CA LEU A 302 -0.82 -4.15 19.83
C LEU A 302 0.68 -4.16 19.51
N GLY A 303 1.53 -4.26 20.53
CA GLY A 303 2.98 -4.37 20.38
C GLY A 303 3.40 -5.61 19.58
N ALA A 304 2.79 -6.77 19.86
CA ALA A 304 3.01 -7.99 19.12
C ALA A 304 2.62 -7.85 17.64
N ARG A 305 1.47 -7.24 17.33
CA ARG A 305 1.01 -7.00 15.96
C ARG A 305 1.94 -6.07 15.19
N ILE A 306 2.43 -5.00 15.82
CA ILE A 306 3.39 -4.07 15.17
C ILE A 306 4.73 -4.77 14.94
N LYS A 307 5.15 -5.65 15.86
CA LYS A 307 6.38 -6.44 15.69
C LYS A 307 6.26 -7.46 14.55
N GLU A 308 5.10 -8.10 14.40
CA GLU A 308 4.81 -9.02 13.30
C GLU A 308 4.71 -8.29 11.95
N LYS A 309 4.15 -7.07 11.97
CA LYS A 309 3.93 -6.24 10.78
C LYS A 309 4.73 -4.95 10.89
N SER A 310 6.05 -5.05 10.66
CA SER A 310 7.01 -3.96 10.87
C SER A 310 6.75 -2.70 10.04
N GLU A 311 5.95 -2.79 8.97
CA GLU A 311 5.54 -1.61 8.19
C GLU A 311 4.51 -0.74 8.92
N LEU A 312 3.84 -1.25 9.97
CA LEU A 312 2.94 -0.44 10.79
C LEU A 312 3.72 0.60 11.60
N PRO A 313 3.20 1.83 11.71
CA PRO A 313 3.89 2.90 12.44
C PRO A 313 3.89 2.62 13.96
N PRO A 314 5.06 2.65 14.63
CA PRO A 314 5.16 2.54 16.07
C PRO A 314 4.41 3.65 16.81
N LEU A 315 4.11 4.77 16.13
CA LEU A 315 3.30 5.86 16.69
C LEU A 315 1.91 5.40 17.17
N LEU A 316 1.38 4.26 16.70
CA LEU A 316 0.15 3.69 17.25
C LEU A 316 0.29 3.35 18.74
N LEU A 317 1.46 2.85 19.18
CA LEU A 317 1.72 2.58 20.60
C LEU A 317 1.91 3.87 21.38
N VAL A 318 2.64 4.84 20.81
CA VAL A 318 2.83 6.15 21.44
C VAL A 318 1.48 6.79 21.73
N ASP A 319 0.62 6.85 20.72
CA ASP A 319 -0.70 7.47 20.80
C ASP A 319 -1.55 6.86 21.91
N ILE A 320 -1.70 5.53 21.92
CA ILE A 320 -2.56 4.87 22.90
C ILE A 320 -1.97 4.92 24.30
N ILE A 321 -0.65 4.86 24.48
CA ILE A 321 -0.01 4.98 25.79
C ILE A 321 -0.18 6.40 26.32
N ASP A 322 0.03 7.43 25.50
CA ASP A 322 -0.13 8.83 25.93
C ASP A 322 -1.59 9.17 26.26
N ASP A 323 -2.55 8.64 25.49
CA ASP A 323 -3.99 8.74 25.78
C ASP A 323 -4.33 8.04 27.11
N SER A 324 -3.80 6.82 27.31
CA SER A 324 -4.01 6.04 28.53
C SER A 324 -3.41 6.71 29.77
N LEU A 325 -2.20 7.27 29.66
CA LEU A 325 -1.59 8.02 30.76
C LEU A 325 -2.41 9.23 31.14
N SER A 326 -3.03 9.91 30.17
CA SER A 326 -3.93 11.04 30.45
C SER A 326 -5.15 10.57 31.26
N TYR A 327 -5.74 9.44 30.87
CA TYR A 327 -6.82 8.81 31.63
C TYR A 327 -6.37 8.42 33.05
N PHE A 328 -5.25 7.71 33.19
CA PHE A 328 -4.74 7.27 34.50
C PHE A 328 -4.41 8.44 35.43
N THR A 329 -3.84 9.53 34.90
CA THR A 329 -3.55 10.72 35.72
C THR A 329 -4.82 11.35 36.28
N GLY A 330 -5.91 11.37 35.50
CA GLY A 330 -7.21 11.83 35.98
C GLY A 330 -7.81 10.85 37.00
N TYR A 331 -7.91 9.57 36.63
CA TYR A 331 -8.53 8.55 37.46
C TYR A 331 -7.83 8.38 38.81
N TYR A 332 -6.53 8.04 38.83
CA TYR A 332 -5.81 7.84 40.10
C TYR A 332 -5.60 9.14 40.88
N GLY A 333 -5.68 10.30 40.21
CA GLY A 333 -5.70 11.60 40.87
C GLY A 333 -6.97 11.86 41.68
N GLU A 334 -8.07 11.16 41.40
CA GLU A 334 -9.37 11.30 42.08
C GLU A 334 -9.65 10.17 43.08
N VAL A 335 -8.89 9.07 43.02
CA VAL A 335 -9.08 7.90 43.89
C VAL A 335 -8.59 8.18 45.31
N GLN A 336 -9.39 7.76 46.30
CA GLN A 336 -9.12 7.94 47.73
C GLN A 336 -9.17 6.58 48.45
N PRO A 337 -8.07 5.81 48.45
CA PRO A 337 -8.09 4.45 48.96
C PRO A 337 -8.03 4.40 50.49
N SER A 338 -8.61 3.33 51.06
CA SER A 338 -8.28 2.90 52.42
C SER A 338 -6.81 2.48 52.51
N LYS A 339 -6.23 2.47 53.72
CA LYS A 339 -4.82 2.10 53.93
C LYS A 339 -4.45 0.73 53.33
N GLU A 340 -5.35 -0.25 53.44
CA GLU A 340 -5.13 -1.60 52.90
C GLU A 340 -5.20 -1.62 51.37
N ARG A 341 -6.15 -0.91 50.76
CA ARG A 341 -6.28 -0.78 49.30
C ARG A 341 -5.27 0.14 48.64
N ALA A 342 -4.63 1.02 49.41
CA ALA A 342 -3.53 1.85 48.90
C ALA A 342 -2.41 0.98 48.32
N VAL A 343 -2.21 -0.25 48.81
CA VAL A 343 -1.27 -1.22 48.22
C VAL A 343 -1.65 -1.56 46.77
N ASN A 344 -2.93 -1.84 46.50
CA ASN A 344 -3.41 -2.14 45.15
C ASN A 344 -3.27 -0.94 44.21
N LEU A 345 -3.55 0.28 44.69
CA LEU A 345 -3.34 1.51 43.91
C LEU A 345 -1.87 1.65 43.49
N ARG A 346 -0.93 1.37 44.41
CA ARG A 346 0.50 1.41 44.11
C ARG A 346 0.91 0.34 43.12
N MET A 347 0.44 -0.89 43.31
CA MET A 347 0.67 -2.00 42.37
C MET A 347 0.23 -1.64 40.96
N ASP A 348 -0.98 -1.09 40.84
CA ASP A 348 -1.56 -0.70 39.56
C ASP A 348 -0.72 0.38 38.87
N ILE A 349 -0.38 1.46 39.58
CA ILE A 349 0.45 2.53 39.01
C ILE A 349 1.84 2.01 38.64
N PHE A 350 2.47 1.18 39.46
CA PHE A 350 3.77 0.59 39.12
C PHE A 350 3.70 -0.24 37.84
N GLU A 351 2.63 -1.01 37.65
CA GLU A 351 2.44 -1.78 36.42
C GLU A 351 2.21 -0.87 35.21
N VAL A 352 1.44 0.22 35.33
CA VAL A 352 1.30 1.23 34.27
C VAL A 352 2.68 1.71 33.82
N VAL A 353 3.54 2.10 34.76
CA VAL A 353 4.88 2.61 34.47
C VAL A 353 5.77 1.55 33.82
N LYS A 354 5.70 0.29 34.28
CA LYS A 354 6.42 -0.84 33.67
C LYS A 354 6.00 -1.07 32.22
N VAL A 355 4.70 -1.10 31.94
CA VAL A 355 4.17 -1.27 30.59
C VAL A 355 4.61 -0.10 29.68
N CYS A 356 4.61 1.13 30.18
CA CYS A 356 5.15 2.28 29.43
C CYS A 356 6.65 2.10 29.11
N ILE A 357 7.47 1.65 30.05
CA ILE A 357 8.90 1.42 29.79
C ILE A 357 9.11 0.33 28.73
N GLU A 358 8.34 -0.76 28.84
CA GLU A 358 8.52 -1.94 27.98
C GLU A 358 8.03 -1.70 26.54
N TYR A 359 6.91 -0.99 26.36
CA TYR A 359 6.22 -0.90 25.08
C TYR A 359 6.27 0.48 24.41
N TYR A 360 6.71 1.54 25.09
CA TYR A 360 6.83 2.85 24.45
C TYR A 360 8.02 2.85 23.47
N PRO A 361 7.80 3.11 22.17
CA PRO A 361 8.88 3.04 21.20
C PRO A 361 9.81 4.25 21.31
N GLY A 362 11.11 3.99 21.38
CA GLY A 362 12.13 5.04 21.42
C GLY A 362 12.23 5.73 22.78
N LYS A 363 12.56 7.03 22.79
CA LYS A 363 12.73 7.81 24.02
C LYS A 363 11.41 8.46 24.43
N ILE A 364 10.99 8.22 25.67
CA ILE A 364 9.80 8.87 26.25
C ILE A 364 10.05 10.38 26.37
N GLY A 365 9.11 11.18 25.84
CA GLY A 365 9.17 12.63 25.89
C GLY A 365 8.95 13.20 27.29
N THR A 366 9.41 14.43 27.54
CA THR A 366 9.31 15.08 28.86
C THR A 366 7.88 15.21 29.37
N GLU A 367 6.92 15.51 28.49
CA GLU A 367 5.51 15.64 28.89
C GLU A 367 4.90 14.30 29.32
N THR A 368 5.22 13.22 28.61
CA THR A 368 4.83 11.85 29.00
C THR A 368 5.52 11.44 30.31
N LEU A 369 6.80 11.78 30.48
CA LEU A 369 7.54 11.55 31.74
C LEU A 369 6.90 12.29 32.92
N LYS A 370 6.46 13.53 32.76
CA LYS A 370 5.75 14.26 33.82
C LYS A 370 4.47 13.56 34.27
N LYS A 371 3.68 13.00 33.34
CA LYS A 371 2.50 12.19 33.69
C LYS A 371 2.86 10.96 34.50
N ILE A 372 3.93 10.25 34.08
CA ILE A 372 4.47 9.11 34.83
C ILE A 372 4.93 9.53 36.23
N TRP A 373 5.68 10.62 36.35
CA TRP A 373 6.16 11.11 37.64
C TRP A 373 5.01 11.58 38.54
N TYR A 374 3.97 12.16 37.99
CA TYR A 374 2.76 12.50 38.75
C TYR A 374 2.10 11.25 39.34
N LEU A 375 1.92 10.20 38.54
CA LEU A 375 1.40 8.92 39.03
C LEU A 375 2.31 8.32 40.13
N LEU A 376 3.63 8.32 39.92
CA LEU A 376 4.58 7.88 40.94
C LEU A 376 4.56 8.77 42.20
N TYR A 377 4.16 10.03 42.09
CA TYR A 377 4.00 10.91 43.25
C TYR A 377 2.80 10.52 44.09
N ILE A 378 1.69 10.12 43.46
CA ILE A 378 0.53 9.52 44.14
C ILE A 378 0.96 8.21 44.84
N VAL A 379 1.82 7.39 44.22
CA VAL A 379 2.38 6.19 44.86
C VAL A 379 3.18 6.55 46.11
N ALA A 380 4.06 7.55 46.01
CA ALA A 380 4.88 7.98 47.15
C ALA A 380 4.00 8.53 48.29
N VAL A 381 3.02 9.36 47.97
CA VAL A 381 2.06 9.93 48.93
C VAL A 381 1.18 8.85 49.55
N SER A 382 0.74 7.84 48.81
CA SER A 382 -0.13 6.79 49.34
C SER A 382 0.62 5.75 50.19
N GLY A 383 1.94 5.61 50.04
CA GLY A 383 2.75 4.60 50.74
C GLY A 383 3.59 5.11 51.91
N ALA A 384 3.98 6.39 51.93
CA ALA A 384 4.86 6.94 52.96
C ALA A 384 4.25 6.92 54.39
N THR A 385 5.07 7.08 55.42
CA THR A 385 4.55 7.33 56.78
C THR A 385 4.20 8.81 56.97
N ASP A 386 3.36 9.13 57.95
CA ASP A 386 2.99 10.54 58.21
C ASP A 386 4.21 11.39 58.61
N GLU A 387 5.21 10.80 59.28
CA GLU A 387 6.49 11.45 59.58
C GLU A 387 7.24 11.85 58.31
N GLN A 388 7.29 10.96 57.32
CA GLN A 388 7.97 11.21 56.03
C GLN A 388 7.26 12.27 55.18
N LEU A 389 5.93 12.36 55.29
CA LEU A 389 5.14 13.37 54.57
C LEU A 389 5.28 14.78 55.17
N ASN A 390 5.57 14.86 56.48
CA ASN A 390 5.76 16.14 57.17
C ASN A 390 7.20 16.70 57.03
N ASP A 391 8.19 15.90 56.65
CA ASP A 391 9.60 16.31 56.47
C ASP A 391 10.11 16.00 55.05
N VAL A 392 9.40 16.45 54.01
CA VAL A 392 9.85 16.28 52.62
C VAL A 392 10.99 17.25 52.30
N LYS A 393 12.11 16.71 51.80
CA LYS A 393 13.30 17.48 51.43
C LYS A 393 13.56 17.37 49.93
N HIS A 394 13.61 18.49 49.22
CA HIS A 394 13.86 18.44 47.77
C HIS A 394 15.28 17.98 47.44
N LYS A 395 15.39 17.03 46.50
CA LYS A 395 16.66 16.56 45.96
C LYS A 395 16.54 16.34 44.46
N THR A 396 17.57 16.71 43.71
CA THR A 396 17.63 16.40 42.27
C THR A 396 17.96 14.92 42.06
N SER A 397 17.16 14.24 41.25
CA SER A 397 17.47 12.86 40.86
C SER A 397 18.70 12.80 39.94
N PRO A 398 19.61 11.82 40.15
CA PRO A 398 20.72 11.57 39.24
C PRO A 398 20.28 11.03 37.87
N GLN A 399 19.03 10.56 37.74
CA GLN A 399 18.45 9.99 36.52
C GLN A 399 17.18 10.72 36.09
N ALA A 400 17.23 12.05 36.07
CA ALA A 400 16.10 12.96 35.82
C ALA A 400 15.37 12.78 34.48
N ASN A 401 15.87 11.95 33.56
CA ASN A 401 15.24 11.66 32.27
C ASN A 401 14.70 10.22 32.16
N THR A 402 14.54 9.53 33.28
CA THR A 402 14.05 8.14 33.33
C THR A 402 12.68 8.07 34.01
N PRO A 403 11.81 7.13 33.61
CA PRO A 403 10.49 6.97 34.22
C PRO A 403 10.52 6.80 35.75
N PHE A 404 11.47 6.03 36.27
CA PHE A 404 11.60 5.78 37.71
C PHE A 404 12.54 6.74 38.45
N LEU A 405 13.24 7.67 37.78
CA LEU A 405 14.18 8.59 38.43
C LEU A 405 15.29 7.91 39.24
N GLY A 406 15.64 6.67 38.90
CA GLY A 406 16.58 5.85 39.67
C GLY A 406 16.05 5.33 41.00
N LEU A 407 14.73 5.37 41.23
CA LEU A 407 14.05 4.78 42.38
C LEU A 407 13.83 3.29 42.17
N ASN A 408 14.10 2.49 43.19
CA ASN A 408 13.82 1.06 43.20
C ASN A 408 12.43 0.79 43.80
N GLN A 409 11.78 -0.26 43.30
CA GLN A 409 10.47 -0.73 43.75
C GLN A 409 10.39 -2.26 43.67
N ASP A 410 9.57 -2.87 44.53
CA ASP A 410 9.36 -4.33 44.57
C ASP A 410 8.04 -4.77 43.89
N GLY A 411 7.32 -3.82 43.29
CA GLY A 411 6.00 -4.01 42.67
C GLY A 411 4.84 -3.56 43.54
N LYS A 412 5.06 -3.31 44.83
CA LYS A 412 4.04 -2.85 45.78
C LYS A 412 4.43 -1.56 46.46
N ASP A 413 5.72 -1.40 46.74
CA ASP A 413 6.26 -0.29 47.49
C ASP A 413 7.58 0.22 46.88
N PHE A 414 7.88 1.50 47.14
CA PHE A 414 9.23 2.01 46.95
C PHE A 414 10.16 1.46 48.04
N GLU A 415 11.40 1.13 47.68
CA GLU A 415 12.41 0.73 48.67
C GLU A 415 12.74 1.86 49.67
N ASP A 416 12.67 3.11 49.22
CA ASP A 416 12.88 4.31 50.04
C ASP A 416 11.86 5.41 49.68
N TYR A 417 10.79 5.49 50.47
CA TYR A 417 9.74 6.51 50.32
C TYR A 417 10.24 7.93 50.58
N GLN A 418 11.22 8.12 51.48
CA GLN A 418 11.77 9.44 51.76
C GLN A 418 12.52 9.97 50.54
N LEU A 419 13.29 9.11 49.88
CA LEU A 419 13.99 9.43 48.65
C LEU A 419 13.03 9.65 47.48
N ALA A 420 11.99 8.82 47.35
CA ALA A 420 10.95 8.98 46.33
C ALA A 420 10.25 10.34 46.45
N LEU A 421 9.78 10.70 47.65
CA LEU A 421 9.18 12.02 47.92
C LEU A 421 10.17 13.16 47.63
N SER A 422 11.45 12.99 47.98
CA SER A 422 12.49 14.00 47.73
C SER A 422 12.69 14.31 46.24
N TYR A 423 12.72 13.27 45.40
CA TYR A 423 12.92 13.42 43.95
C TYR A 423 11.65 13.88 43.23
N LEU A 424 10.49 13.35 43.60
CA LEU A 424 9.23 13.67 42.94
C LEU A 424 8.74 15.08 43.31
N SER A 425 8.89 15.49 44.58
CA SER A 425 8.57 16.87 45.00
C SER A 425 9.43 17.93 44.32
N GLN A 426 10.70 17.62 44.00
CA GLN A 426 11.60 18.52 43.28
C GLN A 426 11.14 18.75 41.82
N ILE A 427 10.46 17.78 41.21
CA ILE A 427 9.93 17.90 39.84
C ILE A 427 8.72 18.83 39.80
N PHE A 428 7.89 18.78 40.84
CA PHE A 428 6.70 19.60 41.02
C PHE A 428 6.93 20.72 42.05
N GLU A 429 8.15 21.28 42.08
CA GLU A 429 8.55 22.30 43.07
C GLU A 429 7.66 23.54 42.97
N ALA A 430 7.26 23.92 41.75
CA ALA A 430 6.37 25.06 41.52
C ALA A 430 4.97 24.85 42.09
N GLU A 431 4.52 23.60 42.20
CA GLU A 431 3.22 23.19 42.72
C GLU A 431 3.29 22.70 44.19
N PHE A 432 4.45 22.79 44.84
CA PHE A 432 4.67 22.21 46.17
C PHE A 432 3.79 22.85 47.26
N GLU A 433 3.34 24.10 47.07
CA GLU A 433 2.37 24.74 47.96
C GLU A 433 1.05 23.94 48.07
N ALA A 434 0.68 23.20 47.02
CA ALA A 434 -0.52 22.33 47.00
C ALA A 434 -0.26 20.92 47.56
N PHE A 435 0.99 20.58 47.91
CA PHE A 435 1.35 19.25 48.41
C PHE A 435 0.58 18.82 49.67
N PRO A 436 0.39 19.67 50.70
CA PRO A 436 -0.41 19.27 51.86
C PRO A 436 -1.84 18.90 51.50
N ALA A 437 -2.46 19.64 50.57
CA ALA A 437 -3.80 19.35 50.08
C ALA A 437 -3.86 18.04 49.28
N MET A 438 -2.81 17.72 48.50
CA MET A 438 -2.68 16.44 47.82
C MET A 438 -2.60 15.28 48.83
N VAL A 439 -1.79 15.43 49.89
CA VAL A 439 -1.67 14.42 50.95
C VAL A 439 -3.03 14.18 51.63
N GLU A 440 -3.70 15.25 52.03
CA GLU A 440 -5.02 15.19 52.65
C GLU A 440 -6.05 14.53 51.73
N PHE A 441 -6.07 14.89 50.44
CA PHE A 441 -6.99 14.33 49.47
C PHE A 441 -6.74 12.82 49.25
N VAL A 442 -5.51 12.44 48.88
CA VAL A 442 -5.17 11.04 48.58
C VAL A 442 -5.39 10.14 49.80
N ARG A 443 -5.19 10.67 51.02
CA ARG A 443 -5.36 9.92 52.28
C ARG A 443 -6.70 10.15 52.98
N LYS A 444 -7.69 10.78 52.34
CA LYS A 444 -8.97 11.13 52.98
C LYS A 444 -9.64 9.94 53.68
N ASN A 445 -9.61 8.75 53.06
CA ASN A 445 -10.22 7.53 53.60
C ASN A 445 -9.21 6.58 54.29
N TYR A 446 -7.97 7.01 54.47
CA TYR A 446 -6.85 6.11 54.83
C TYR A 446 -7.00 5.49 56.21
N ASN A 447 -7.45 6.28 57.19
CA ASN A 447 -7.64 5.83 58.59
C ASN A 447 -9.09 5.43 58.92
N GLY A 448 -9.97 5.34 57.91
CA GLY A 448 -11.39 4.98 58.11
C GLY A 448 -12.28 6.11 58.64
N GLU A 449 -11.80 7.36 58.68
CA GLU A 449 -12.56 8.52 59.21
C GLU A 449 -13.55 9.14 58.20
N GLY A 450 -13.68 8.60 56.98
CA GLY A 450 -14.58 9.12 55.94
C GLY A 450 -16.05 8.72 56.05
N GLY A 451 -16.48 8.12 57.17
CA GLY A 451 -17.79 7.46 57.32
C GLY A 451 -18.96 8.32 57.82
N GLU A 452 -18.80 9.63 58.05
CA GLU A 452 -19.92 10.46 58.53
C GLU A 452 -20.28 11.61 57.57
N ASN A 453 -21.41 11.43 56.88
CA ASN A 453 -22.32 12.44 56.30
C ASN A 453 -21.76 13.42 55.24
N GLN A 454 -21.91 13.07 53.96
CA GLN A 454 -22.05 14.04 52.86
C GLN A 454 -23.21 13.72 51.89
N ASP A 455 -24.21 12.93 52.30
CA ASP A 455 -25.50 12.82 51.59
C ASP A 455 -26.58 13.58 52.36
N ALA A 456 -26.48 14.91 52.35
CA ALA A 456 -27.58 15.82 52.67
C ALA A 456 -27.29 17.22 52.10
N GLU A 457 -27.40 17.37 50.77
CA GLU A 457 -28.07 18.50 50.11
C GLU A 457 -28.36 18.21 48.63
#